data_AF-A0A171KSF4-F1
#
_entry.id   AF-A0A171KSF4-F1
#
_cell.length_a   1.000
_cell.length_b   1.000
_cell.length_c   1.000
_cell.angle_alpha   90.00
_cell.angle_beta   90.00
_cell.angle_gamma   90.00
#
_symmetry.space_group_name_H-M   'P 1'
#
loop_
_entity.id
_entity.type
_entity.pdbx_description
1 polymer ?
#
loop_
_entity_poly.entity_id
_entity_poly.type
_entity_poly.pdbx_seq_one_letter_code
_entity_poly.pdbx_strand_id
1 'polypeptide(L)'
;MCDYDFSGLTDEQAWLILYQGWRIGQCYPDGSPWIQPNKRTVKKLIERGLMVAHEVEERSGGLTLRFTEYRVPLHVHAAYCLQC
;
A
#
# COMPACT_ATOMS: atom_id res chain seq x y z
N MET A 1 -3.29 13.41 -19.00
CA MET A 1 -3.09 12.15 -18.24
C MET A 1 -2.15 12.50 -17.11
N CYS A 2 -2.44 12.13 -15.85
CA CYS A 2 -1.49 12.38 -14.77
C CYS A 2 -0.29 11.46 -14.99
N ASP A 3 0.87 12.02 -15.30
CA ASP A 3 2.12 11.27 -15.45
C ASP A 3 2.60 10.85 -14.05
N TYR A 4 2.18 9.67 -13.61
CA TYR A 4 2.70 9.06 -12.38
C TYR A 4 4.14 8.58 -12.60
N ASP A 5 5.04 8.96 -11.70
CA ASP A 5 6.45 8.52 -11.75
C ASP A 5 6.65 7.17 -11.04
N PHE A 6 6.58 6.09 -11.82
CA PHE A 6 6.86 4.72 -11.38
C PHE A 6 8.35 4.32 -11.53
N SER A 7 9.26 5.26 -11.82
CA SER A 7 10.67 4.92 -12.05
C SER A 7 11.41 4.55 -10.76
N GLY A 8 12.29 3.53 -10.86
CA GLY A 8 13.17 3.11 -9.77
C GLY A 8 12.44 2.60 -8.53
N LEU A 9 11.26 1.98 -8.71
CA LEU A 9 10.58 1.27 -7.64
C LEU A 9 11.34 -0.03 -7.33
N THR A 10 11.41 -0.39 -6.05
CA THR A 10 11.84 -1.73 -5.65
C THR A 10 10.72 -2.75 -5.89
N ASP A 11 11.05 -4.03 -5.90
CA ASP A 11 10.04 -5.09 -6.05
C ASP A 11 8.93 -4.98 -4.99
N GLU A 12 9.30 -4.77 -3.72
CA GLU A 12 8.31 -4.55 -2.64
C GLU A 12 7.35 -3.39 -2.92
N GLN A 13 7.86 -2.29 -3.49
CA GLN A 13 7.05 -1.12 -3.84
C GLN A 13 6.13 -1.41 -5.03
N ALA A 14 6.63 -2.11 -6.04
CA ALA A 14 5.86 -2.55 -7.19
C ALA A 14 4.71 -3.49 -6.75
N TRP A 15 5.00 -4.46 -5.86
CA TRP A 15 3.99 -5.35 -5.29
C TRP A 15 2.89 -4.59 -4.55
N LEU A 16 3.25 -3.56 -3.78
CA LEU A 16 2.25 -2.73 -3.12
C LEU A 16 1.34 -2.01 -4.12
N ILE A 17 1.87 -1.51 -5.25
CA ILE A 17 1.04 -0.89 -6.30
C ILE A 17 0.14 -1.93 -6.98
N LEU A 18 0.69 -3.09 -7.30
CA LEU A 18 -0.02 -4.17 -7.98
C LEU A 18 -1.21 -4.70 -7.15
N TYR A 19 -1.02 -4.87 -5.84
CA TYR A 19 -2.06 -5.36 -4.93
C TYR A 19 -2.86 -4.25 -4.25
N GLN A 20 -2.80 -3.03 -4.78
CA GLN A 20 -3.57 -1.88 -4.33
C GLN A 20 -3.28 -1.42 -2.88
N GLY A 21 -2.10 -1.78 -2.38
CA GLY A 21 -1.57 -1.38 -1.08
C GLY A 21 -1.52 -2.53 -0.07
N TRP A 22 -1.57 -2.16 1.20
CA TRP A 22 -1.54 -3.07 2.34
C TRP A 22 -2.62 -2.67 3.36
N ARG A 23 -3.38 -3.66 3.84
CA ARG A 23 -4.43 -3.50 4.85
C ARG A 23 -4.25 -4.48 6.00
N ILE A 24 -4.84 -4.16 7.15
CA ILE A 24 -4.81 -5.06 8.29
C ILE A 24 -5.51 -6.40 7.97
N GLY A 25 -4.93 -7.50 8.44
CA GLY A 25 -5.47 -8.85 8.24
C GLY A 25 -5.33 -9.37 6.81
N GLN A 26 -4.64 -8.65 5.92
CA GLN A 26 -4.38 -9.11 4.57
C GLN A 26 -3.32 -10.22 4.59
N CYS A 27 -3.57 -11.27 3.81
CA CYS A 27 -2.65 -12.39 3.63
C CYS A 27 -2.21 -12.47 2.16
N TYR A 28 -1.05 -13.09 1.94
CA TYR A 28 -0.66 -13.53 0.62
C TYR A 28 -1.59 -14.65 0.11
N PRO A 29 -1.59 -14.98 -1.20
CA PRO A 29 -2.43 -16.05 -1.76
C PRO A 29 -2.20 -17.43 -1.13
N ASP A 30 -1.03 -17.68 -0.55
CA ASP A 30 -0.68 -18.90 0.17
C ASP A 30 -1.21 -18.92 1.63
N GLY A 31 -1.91 -17.87 2.06
CA GLY A 31 -2.46 -17.70 3.40
C GLY A 31 -1.46 -17.18 4.43
N SER A 32 -0.20 -16.94 4.05
CA SER A 32 0.79 -16.39 4.98
C SER A 32 0.48 -14.90 5.28
N PRO A 33 0.76 -14.43 6.52
CA PRO A 33 0.46 -13.05 6.88
C PRO A 33 1.26 -12.07 6.03
N TRP A 34 0.58 -11.13 5.39
CA TRP A 34 1.28 -10.02 4.75
C TRP A 34 1.62 -9.00 5.83
N ILE A 35 2.89 -8.92 6.19
CA ILE A 35 3.38 -8.01 7.23
C ILE A 35 3.26 -6.56 6.75
N GLN A 36 2.91 -5.66 7.68
CA GLN A 36 2.85 -4.23 7.41
C GLN A 36 4.18 -3.72 6.81
N PRO A 37 4.15 -3.05 5.66
CA PRO A 37 5.37 -2.53 5.04
C PRO A 37 5.98 -1.43 5.91
N ASN A 38 7.31 -1.39 5.93
CA ASN A 38 8.03 -0.41 6.73
C ASN A 38 7.79 1.03 6.21
N LYS A 39 7.88 2.03 7.10
CA LYS A 39 7.64 3.44 6.74
C LYS A 39 8.58 3.95 5.64
N ARG A 40 9.81 3.42 5.53
CA ARG A 40 10.78 3.84 4.50
C ARG A 40 10.37 3.34 3.11
N THR A 41 9.84 2.12 3.02
CA THR A 41 9.35 1.50 1.78
C THR A 41 8.21 2.31 1.19
N VAL A 42 7.25 2.74 2.03
CA VAL A 42 6.08 3.50 1.57
C VAL A 42 6.32 5.01 1.44
N LYS A 43 7.34 5.57 2.10
CA LYS A 43 7.62 7.02 2.09
C LYS A 43 7.73 7.56 0.67
N LYS A 44 8.56 6.92 -0.17
CA LYS A 44 8.76 7.31 -1.57
C LYS A 44 7.45 7.26 -2.38
N LEU A 45 6.60 6.26 -2.13
CA LEU A 45 5.31 6.11 -2.80
C LEU A 45 4.33 7.22 -2.43
N ILE A 46 4.27 7.57 -1.13
CA ILE A 46 3.43 8.64 -0.62
C ILE A 46 3.90 10.00 -1.12
N GLU A 47 5.21 10.28 -1.06
CA GLU A 47 5.80 11.54 -1.54
C GLU A 47 5.56 11.77 -3.05
N ARG A 48 5.44 10.71 -3.83
CA ARG A 48 5.12 10.75 -5.26
C ARG A 48 3.61 10.75 -5.56
N GLY A 49 2.75 10.76 -4.55
CA GLY A 49 1.29 10.69 -4.72
C GLY A 49 0.79 9.35 -5.25
N LEU A 50 1.60 8.29 -5.20
CA LEU A 50 1.22 6.94 -5.66
C LEU A 50 0.41 6.18 -4.60
N MET A 51 0.47 6.62 -3.35
CA MET A 51 -0.08 5.92 -2.20
C MET A 51 -0.51 6.91 -1.12
N VAL A 52 -1.49 6.51 -0.32
CA VAL A 52 -1.99 7.30 0.81
C VAL A 52 -1.93 6.45 2.08
N ALA A 53 -1.46 7.04 3.17
CA ALA A 53 -1.55 6.45 4.50
C ALA A 53 -2.92 6.78 5.12
N HIS A 54 -3.60 5.77 5.66
CA HIS A 54 -4.89 5.91 6.30
C HIS A 54 -4.84 5.25 7.68
N GLU A 55 -5.05 6.04 8.73
CA GLU A 55 -5.13 5.50 10.10
C GLU A 55 -6.48 4.82 10.31
N VAL A 56 -6.44 3.61 10.86
CA VAL A 56 -7.60 2.80 11.19
C VAL A 56 -7.52 2.43 12.65
N GLU A 57 -8.63 2.62 13.35
CA GLU A 57 -8.80 2.17 14.74
C GLU A 57 -9.57 0.85 14.74
N GLU A 58 -8.99 -0.19 15.32
CA GLU A 58 -9.66 -1.45 15.55
C GLU A 58 -9.89 -1.63 17.06
N ARG A 59 -11.13 -1.96 17.42
CA ARG A 59 -11.48 -2.26 18.82
C ARG A 59 -11.49 -3.76 19.01
N SER A 60 -10.57 -4.26 19.85
CA SER A 60 -10.52 -5.67 20.23
C SER A 60 -10.48 -5.79 21.75
N GLY A 61 -11.50 -6.44 22.33
CA GLY A 61 -11.55 -6.75 23.76
C GLY A 61 -11.48 -5.54 24.70
N GLY A 62 -11.93 -4.36 24.28
CA GLY A 62 -11.87 -3.12 25.08
C GLY A 62 -10.60 -2.29 24.89
N LEU A 63 -9.60 -2.81 24.17
CA LEU A 63 -8.43 -2.03 23.70
C LEU A 63 -8.70 -1.47 22.30
N THR A 64 -8.34 -0.20 22.10
CA THR A 64 -8.33 0.43 20.77
C THR A 64 -6.90 0.39 20.25
N LEU A 65 -6.67 -0.39 19.19
CA LEU A 65 -5.40 -0.47 18.48
C LEU A 65 -5.45 0.45 17.26
N ARG A 66 -4.37 1.21 17.06
CA ARG A 66 -4.21 2.10 15.90
C ARG A 66 -3.27 1.46 14.90
N PHE A 67 -3.75 1.33 13.66
CA PHE A 67 -2.98 0.80 12.55
C PHE A 67 -2.92 1.84 11.44
N THR A 68 -1.88 1.75 10.62
CA THR A 68 -1.76 2.57 9.41
C THR A 68 -1.87 1.66 8.21
N GLU A 69 -3.00 1.76 7.50
CA GLU A 69 -3.15 1.14 6.19
C GLU A 69 -2.50 2.01 5.14
N TYR A 70 -2.00 1.35 4.09
CA TYR A 70 -1.40 2.03 2.95
C TYR A 70 -2.23 1.67 1.74
N ARG A 71 -2.87 2.66 1.13
CA ARG A 71 -3.83 2.45 0.05
C ARG A 71 -3.33 3.08 -1.23
N VAL A 72 -3.41 2.34 -2.33
CA VAL A 72 -3.09 2.86 -3.66
C VAL A 72 -4.40 3.30 -4.31
N PRO A 73 -4.54 4.57 -4.73
CA PRO A 73 -5.74 5.02 -5.43
C PRO A 73 -5.96 4.22 -6.72
N LEU A 74 -7.22 3.93 -7.04
CA LEU A 74 -7.56 3.09 -8.20
C LEU A 74 -6.97 3.61 -9.52
N HIS A 75 -6.94 4.93 -9.70
CA HIS A 75 -6.36 5.56 -10.90
C HIS A 75 -4.84 5.39 -10.99
N VAL A 76 -4.12 5.29 -9.85
CA VAL A 76 -2.68 5.01 -9.83
C VAL A 76 -2.44 3.56 -10.22
N HIS A 77 -3.19 2.63 -9.62
CA HIS A 77 -3.13 1.21 -9.96
C HIS A 77 -3.44 0.97 -11.45
N ALA A 78 -4.51 1.58 -11.98
CA ALA A 78 -4.86 1.48 -13.39
C ALA A 78 -3.75 2.04 -14.30
N ALA A 79 -3.14 3.18 -13.94
CA ALA A 79 -2.03 3.74 -14.70
C ALA A 79 -0.79 2.83 -14.69
N TYR A 80 -0.50 2.17 -13.57
CA TYR A 80 0.59 1.21 -13.45
C TYR A 80 0.36 -0.02 -14.34
N CYS A 81 -0.84 -0.61 -14.29
CA CYS A 81 -1.19 -1.77 -15.12
C CYS A 81 -1.17 -1.48 -16.63
N LEU A 82 -1.38 -0.22 -17.05
CA LEU A 82 -1.28 0.19 -18.45
C LEU A 82 0.16 0.41 -18.92
N GLN A 83 1.13 0.50 -18.01
CA GLN A 83 2.56 0.61 -18.32
C GLN A 83 3.30 -0.75 -18.26
N CYS A 84 2.71 -1.77 -17.64
CA CYS A 84 3.28 -3.11 -17.50
C CYS A 84 3.10 -3.99 -18.74
#